data_AF-A0A6N3AQ05-F1
#
_entry.id   AF-A0A6N3AQ05-F1
#
_cell.length_a   1.000
_cell.length_b   1.000
_cell.length_c   1.000
_cell.angle_alpha   90.00
_cell.angle_beta   90.00
_cell.angle_gamma   90.00
#
_symmetry.space_group_name_H-M   'P 1'
#
loop_
_entity.id
_entity.type
_entity.pdbx_description
1 polymer ?
#
loop_
_entity_poly.entity_id
_entity_poly.type
_entity_poly.pdbx_seq_one_letter_code
_entity_poly.pdbx_strand_id
1 'polypeptide(L)'
;MTITSKEVAEMLGKRHDNLLRAIRKYITQLGDEAPKYFSEDPDKGGRLYHITKAGCDLMAGRIIGAQSEAFKTKYAPVFGEEAPVELVEEKQEEPQEKAYTVEEVAQILGCSERNVYRNIQSGKLEAVEREVMIPTLKKFVTEEALEKYKAGRAS
;
A
#
# COMPACT_ATOMS: atom_id res chain seq x y z
N MET A 1 10.21 23.27 -5.81
CA MET A 1 10.68 22.50 -6.98
C MET A 1 9.50 21.70 -7.51
N THR A 2 9.36 21.59 -8.83
CA THR A 2 8.23 20.92 -9.50
C THR A 2 8.75 20.17 -10.72
N ILE A 3 8.08 19.07 -11.07
CA ILE A 3 8.35 18.32 -12.30
C ILE A 3 7.18 18.47 -13.26
N THR A 4 7.45 18.35 -14.56
CA THR A 4 6.41 18.52 -15.57
C THR A 4 5.60 17.24 -15.76
N SER A 5 4.35 17.39 -16.18
CA SER A 5 3.49 16.23 -16.49
C SER A 5 4.03 15.37 -17.62
N LYS A 6 4.93 15.89 -18.48
CA LYS A 6 5.60 15.08 -19.49
C LYS A 6 6.61 14.11 -18.88
N GLU A 7 7.47 14.60 -18.00
CA GLU A 7 8.47 13.77 -17.30
C GLU A 7 7.78 12.69 -16.46
N VAL A 8 6.70 13.04 -15.76
CA VAL A 8 5.91 12.06 -15.00
C VAL A 8 5.29 10.98 -15.90
N ALA A 9 4.83 11.36 -17.08
CA ALA A 9 4.26 10.40 -18.03
C ALA A 9 5.32 9.41 -18.53
N GLU A 10 6.54 9.89 -18.78
CA GLU A 10 7.70 9.07 -19.15
C GLU A 10 8.13 8.14 -18.01
N MET A 11 8.19 8.64 -16.77
CA MET A 11 8.53 7.83 -15.59
C MET A 11 7.52 6.68 -15.37
N LEU A 12 6.24 6.95 -15.61
CA LEU A 12 5.15 5.98 -15.49
C LEU A 12 4.98 5.08 -16.72
N GLY A 13 5.70 5.35 -17.83
CA GLY A 13 5.54 4.62 -19.08
C GLY A 13 4.12 4.74 -19.68
N LYS A 14 3.43 5.86 -19.45
CA LYS A 14 2.06 6.10 -19.93
C LYS A 14 2.05 7.25 -20.94
N ARG A 15 1.08 7.22 -21.86
CA ARG A 15 0.85 8.36 -22.77
C ARG A 15 0.56 9.63 -21.98
N HIS A 16 1.16 10.76 -22.39
CA HIS A 16 0.94 12.06 -21.77
C HIS A 16 -0.55 12.43 -21.71
N ASP A 17 -1.31 12.18 -22.77
CA ASP A 17 -2.76 12.40 -22.82
C ASP A 17 -3.53 11.65 -21.71
N ASN A 18 -3.10 10.42 -21.40
CA ASN A 18 -3.75 9.61 -20.37
C ASN A 18 -3.44 10.17 -18.98
N LEU A 19 -2.22 10.64 -18.76
CA LEU A 19 -1.85 11.30 -17.51
C LEU A 19 -2.61 12.62 -17.33
N LEU A 20 -2.72 13.45 -18.37
CA LEU A 20 -3.50 14.70 -18.31
C LEU A 20 -4.97 14.44 -17.92
N ARG A 21 -5.59 13.37 -18.46
CA ARG A 21 -6.94 12.96 -18.06
C ARG A 21 -7.00 12.54 -16.60
N ALA A 22 -5.99 11.82 -16.10
CA ALA A 22 -5.94 11.42 -14.70
C ALA A 22 -5.76 12.64 -13.77
N ILE A 23 -4.86 13.56 -14.10
CA ILE A 23 -4.64 14.81 -13.36
C ILE A 23 -5.92 15.62 -13.27
N ARG A 24 -6.66 15.80 -14.37
CA ARG A 24 -7.96 16.51 -14.35
C ARG A 24 -8.96 15.84 -13.41
N LYS A 25 -9.01 14.51 -13.37
CA LYS A 25 -9.84 13.78 -12.40
C LYS A 25 -9.37 14.01 -10.96
N TYR A 26 -8.06 14.01 -10.72
CA TYR A 26 -7.51 14.28 -9.39
C TYR A 26 -7.82 15.71 -8.94
N ILE A 27 -7.71 16.69 -9.82
CA ILE A 27 -8.11 18.08 -9.56
C ILE A 27 -9.59 18.13 -9.15
N THR A 28 -10.49 17.45 -9.88
CA THR A 28 -11.91 17.40 -9.50
C THR A 28 -12.18 16.70 -8.17
N GLN A 29 -11.37 15.72 -7.77
CA GLN A 29 -11.51 15.01 -6.49
C GLN A 29 -10.94 15.80 -5.32
N LEU A 30 -9.87 16.57 -5.56
CA LEU A 30 -9.17 17.36 -4.55
C LEU A 30 -9.85 18.72 -4.30
N GLY A 31 -10.63 19.22 -5.25
CA GLY A 31 -11.31 20.51 -5.14
C GLY A 31 -10.31 21.64 -4.88
N ASP A 32 -10.52 22.38 -3.79
CA ASP A 32 -9.71 23.56 -3.42
C ASP A 32 -8.25 23.21 -3.06
N GLU A 33 -7.95 21.96 -2.73
CA GLU A 33 -6.58 21.53 -2.45
C GLU A 33 -5.78 21.19 -3.72
N ALA A 34 -6.44 21.04 -4.87
CA ALA A 34 -5.80 20.71 -6.14
C ALA A 34 -4.56 21.55 -6.49
N PRO A 35 -4.57 22.91 -6.38
CA PRO A 35 -3.41 23.75 -6.71
C PRO A 35 -2.16 23.49 -5.85
N LYS A 36 -2.29 22.84 -4.69
CA LYS A 36 -1.15 22.43 -3.84
C LYS A 36 -0.35 21.28 -4.46
N TYR A 37 -1.03 20.43 -5.24
CA TYR A 37 -0.46 19.22 -5.84
C TYR A 37 -0.14 19.41 -7.32
N PHE A 38 -1.02 20.10 -8.04
CA PHE A 38 -0.97 20.28 -9.49
C PHE A 38 -1.19 21.76 -9.81
N SER A 39 -0.19 22.42 -10.39
CA SER A 39 -0.33 23.78 -10.93
C SER A 39 -0.35 23.75 -12.45
N GLU A 40 -1.29 24.46 -13.05
CA GLU A 40 -1.40 24.55 -14.50
C GLU A 40 -0.37 25.56 -15.04
N ASP A 41 0.26 25.22 -16.16
CA ASP A 41 1.16 26.15 -16.83
C ASP A 41 0.35 27.23 -17.57
N PRO A 42 0.50 28.53 -17.22
CA PRO A 42 -0.30 29.59 -17.80
C PRO A 42 -0.04 29.79 -19.30
N ASP A 43 1.15 29.46 -19.79
CA ASP A 43 1.53 29.61 -21.20
C ASP A 43 1.02 28.45 -22.06
N LYS A 44 0.86 27.25 -21.47
CA LYS A 44 0.46 26.04 -22.20
C LYS A 44 -0.97 25.59 -21.94
N GLY A 45 -1.76 26.35 -21.18
CA GLY A 45 -3.22 26.27 -21.07
C GLY A 45 -3.78 24.84 -21.10
N GLY A 46 -3.71 24.16 -19.96
CA GLY A 46 -4.32 22.85 -19.73
C GLY A 46 -3.65 21.67 -20.45
N ARG A 47 -2.53 21.92 -21.15
CA ARG A 47 -1.73 20.91 -21.85
C ARG A 47 -0.45 20.53 -21.10
N LEU A 48 -0.06 21.32 -20.10
CA LEU A 48 1.08 21.05 -19.24
C LEU A 48 0.72 21.37 -17.80
N TYR A 49 1.08 20.49 -16.88
CA TYR A 49 0.94 20.69 -15.45
C TYR A 49 2.31 20.56 -14.80
N HIS A 50 2.55 21.40 -13.81
CA HIS A 50 3.65 21.30 -12.88
C HIS A 50 3.16 20.54 -11.66
N ILE A 51 3.92 19.54 -11.24
CA ILE A 51 3.55 18.59 -10.21
C ILE A 51 4.57 18.71 -9.08
N THR A 52 4.07 18.91 -7.87
CA THR A 52 4.91 18.98 -6.66
C THR A 52 5.29 17.57 -6.20
N LYS A 53 6.25 17.47 -5.27
CA LYS A 53 6.60 16.19 -4.63
C LYS A 53 5.36 15.51 -4.04
N ALA A 54 4.57 16.25 -3.26
CA ALA A 54 3.32 15.75 -2.68
C ALA A 54 2.32 15.27 -3.75
N GLY A 55 2.28 15.94 -4.92
CA GLY A 55 1.48 15.48 -6.06
C GLY A 55 1.95 14.14 -6.61
N CYS A 56 3.27 13.91 -6.66
CA CYS A 56 3.86 12.64 -7.06
C CYS A 56 3.58 11.53 -6.03
N ASP A 57 3.70 11.83 -4.74
CA ASP A 57 3.37 10.90 -3.66
C ASP A 57 1.89 10.46 -3.71
N LEU A 58 0.99 11.41 -3.95
CA LEU A 58 -0.44 11.16 -4.10
C LEU A 58 -0.75 10.32 -5.35
N MET A 59 -0.07 10.56 -6.47
CA MET A 59 -0.21 9.72 -7.66
C MET A 59 0.35 8.31 -7.44
N ALA A 60 1.47 8.19 -6.73
CA ALA A 60 2.07 6.91 -6.38
C ALA A 60 1.12 6.08 -5.50
N GLY A 61 0.48 6.69 -4.49
CA GLY A 61 -0.48 6.01 -3.61
C GLY A 61 -1.76 5.55 -4.31
N ARG A 62 -2.11 6.15 -5.45
CA ARG A 62 -3.26 5.74 -6.27
C ARG A 62 -2.95 4.63 -7.27
N ILE A 63 -1.66 4.39 -7.54
CA ILE A 63 -1.22 3.27 -8.36
C ILE A 63 -0.96 2.10 -7.42
N ILE A 64 -1.51 0.93 -7.73
CA ILE A 64 -1.31 -0.28 -6.90
C ILE A 64 -0.27 -1.18 -7.58
N GLY A 65 0.62 -1.75 -6.77
CA GLY A 65 1.61 -2.75 -7.19
C GLY A 65 2.94 -2.16 -7.66
N ALA A 66 3.77 -2.98 -8.30
CA ALA A 66 5.16 -2.66 -8.65
C ALA A 66 5.37 -1.36 -9.45
N GLN A 67 4.34 -0.87 -10.15
CA GLN A 67 4.40 0.41 -10.85
C GLN A 67 4.47 1.62 -9.92
N SER A 68 3.89 1.56 -8.71
CA SER A 68 3.95 2.68 -7.77
C SER A 68 5.32 2.77 -7.10
N GLU A 69 5.89 1.64 -6.70
CA GLU A 69 7.25 1.57 -6.16
C GLU A 69 8.27 2.07 -7.18
N ALA A 70 8.20 1.56 -8.42
CA ALA A 70 9.08 2.03 -9.49
C ALA A 70 8.92 3.52 -9.78
N PHE A 71 7.73 4.09 -9.59
CA PHE A 71 7.52 5.53 -9.75
C PHE A 71 8.18 6.33 -8.61
N LYS A 72 8.00 5.92 -7.34
CA LYS A 72 8.64 6.53 -6.17
C LYS A 72 10.14 6.61 -6.31
N THR A 73 10.78 5.50 -6.69
CA THR A 73 12.23 5.45 -6.89
C THR A 73 12.71 6.38 -8.02
N LYS A 74 11.88 6.65 -9.04
CA LYS A 74 12.25 7.50 -10.18
C LYS A 74 12.11 9.00 -9.88
N TYR A 75 11.06 9.43 -9.18
CA TYR A 75 10.85 10.87 -8.94
C TYR A 75 11.55 11.37 -7.67
N ALA A 76 11.80 10.54 -6.66
CA ALA A 76 12.50 10.93 -5.42
C ALA A 76 13.84 11.67 -5.67
N PRO A 77 14.78 11.16 -6.51
CA PRO A 77 16.05 11.85 -6.73
C PRO A 77 15.88 13.20 -7.45
N VAL A 78 14.81 13.39 -8.22
CA VAL A 78 14.55 14.64 -8.95
C VAL A 78 14.25 15.79 -7.99
N PHE A 79 13.72 15.51 -6.80
CA PHE A 79 13.45 16.52 -5.79
C PHE A 79 14.61 16.74 -4.81
N GLY A 80 15.78 16.14 -5.06
CA GLY A 80 16.97 16.33 -4.23
C GLY A 80 16.95 15.56 -2.91
N GLU A 81 16.04 14.60 -2.75
CA GLU A 81 16.20 13.56 -1.74
C GLU A 81 17.18 12.53 -2.28
N GLU A 82 18.41 12.56 -1.75
CA GLU A 82 19.21 11.35 -1.65
C GLU A 82 18.31 10.27 -1.06
N ALA A 83 18.20 9.14 -1.76
CA ALA A 83 17.29 8.07 -1.41
C ALA A 83 17.31 7.81 0.10
N PRO A 84 16.15 7.79 0.78
CA PRO A 84 15.99 6.80 1.81
C PRO A 84 15.96 5.47 1.07
N VAL A 85 17.14 4.87 0.93
CA VAL A 85 17.23 3.42 0.94
C VAL A 85 16.54 3.00 2.25
N GLU A 86 15.48 2.20 2.14
CA GLU A 86 14.63 1.68 3.23
C GLU A 86 13.44 2.56 3.69
N LEU A 87 12.31 2.36 3.02
CA LEU A 87 10.98 2.28 3.65
C LEU A 87 10.39 0.98 3.08
N VAL A 88 10.64 -0.20 3.68
CA VAL A 88 9.90 -0.73 4.82
C VAL A 88 8.45 -0.23 4.78
N GLU A 89 7.54 -1.20 4.58
CA GLU A 89 6.10 -1.05 4.67
C GLU A 89 5.67 0.11 5.57
N GLU A 90 5.23 1.25 5.00
CA GLU A 90 4.29 2.13 5.70
C GLU A 90 2.93 1.42 5.72
N LYS A 91 2.86 0.33 6.49
CA LYS A 91 1.69 0.09 7.31
C LYS A 91 1.61 1.30 8.23
N GLN A 92 0.47 1.95 8.23
CA GLN A 92 0.09 2.84 9.32
C GLN A 92 0.27 2.04 10.62
N GLU A 93 1.32 2.32 11.38
CA GLU A 93 1.38 1.97 12.79
C GLU A 93 0.43 2.95 13.51
N GLU A 94 -0.87 2.64 13.47
CA GLU A 94 -1.61 2.72 14.72
C GLU A 94 -0.86 1.84 15.72
N PRO A 95 -0.68 2.25 16.99
CA PRO A 95 0.11 1.48 17.94
C PRO A 95 -0.34 0.03 17.87
N GLN A 96 0.54 -0.87 17.40
CA GLN A 96 0.28 -2.30 17.38
C GLN A 96 0.22 -2.73 18.85
N GLU A 97 -0.96 -2.61 19.45
CA GLU A 97 -1.34 -3.37 20.61
C GLU A 97 -1.17 -4.83 20.21
N LYS A 98 -0.10 -5.46 20.71
CA LYS A 98 0.11 -6.90 20.59
C LYS A 98 -1.10 -7.59 21.20
N ALA A 99 -2.05 -7.97 20.36
CA ALA A 99 -3.20 -8.75 20.77
C ALA A 99 -2.74 -10.19 20.94
N TYR A 100 -2.65 -10.63 22.20
CA TYR A 100 -2.37 -12.01 22.53
C TYR A 100 -3.67 -12.80 22.55
N THR A 101 -3.65 -13.99 21.97
CA THR A 101 -4.75 -14.94 22.12
C THR A 101 -4.83 -15.44 23.58
N VAL A 102 -5.99 -15.98 24.00
CA VAL A 102 -6.18 -16.49 25.36
C VAL A 102 -5.14 -17.56 25.72
N GLU A 103 -4.74 -18.37 24.74
CA GLU A 103 -3.71 -19.41 24.86
C GLU A 103 -2.32 -18.81 25.12
N GLU A 104 -1.95 -17.76 24.39
CA GLU A 104 -0.67 -17.06 24.58
C GLU A 104 -0.64 -16.35 25.93
N VAL A 105 -1.74 -15.73 26.35
CA VAL A 105 -1.85 -15.12 27.68
C VAL A 105 -1.70 -16.17 28.79
N ALA A 106 -2.27 -17.36 28.62
CA ALA A 106 -2.11 -18.48 29.55
C ALA A 106 -0.65 -18.92 29.68
N GLN A 107 0.08 -19.01 28.57
CA GLN A 107 1.51 -19.34 28.54
C GLN A 107 2.36 -18.25 29.21
N ILE A 108 2.10 -16.97 28.90
CA ILE A 108 2.85 -15.82 29.46
C ILE A 108 2.64 -15.72 30.98
N LEU A 109 1.40 -15.89 31.44
CA LEU A 109 1.06 -15.82 32.86
C LEU A 109 1.34 -17.13 33.62
N GLY A 110 1.78 -18.19 32.93
CA GLY A 110 2.00 -19.51 33.52
C GLY A 110 0.77 -20.09 34.22
N CYS A 111 -0.44 -19.72 33.76
CA CYS A 111 -1.69 -20.14 34.36
C CYS A 111 -2.59 -20.86 33.36
N SER A 112 -3.60 -21.59 33.84
CA SER A 112 -4.52 -22.29 32.95
C SER A 112 -5.46 -21.33 32.23
N GLU A 113 -5.88 -21.66 31.01
CA GLU A 113 -6.83 -20.89 30.21
C GLU A 113 -8.11 -20.52 30.99
N ARG A 114 -8.61 -21.42 31.86
CA ARG A 114 -9.75 -21.14 32.75
C ARG A 114 -9.50 -19.97 33.70
N ASN A 115 -8.27 -19.79 34.17
CA ASN A 115 -7.92 -18.66 35.03
C ASN A 115 -7.90 -17.35 34.22
N VAL A 116 -7.39 -17.39 32.99
CA VAL A 116 -7.44 -16.26 32.06
C VAL A 116 -8.89 -15.84 31.79
N TYR A 117 -9.78 -16.78 31.46
CA TYR A 117 -11.22 -16.51 31.30
C TYR A 117 -11.86 -15.91 32.57
N ARG A 118 -11.53 -16.45 33.75
CA ARG A 118 -12.05 -15.93 35.02
C ARG A 118 -11.55 -14.51 35.30
N ASN A 119 -10.32 -14.19 34.93
CA ASN A 119 -9.77 -12.84 35.08
C ASN A 119 -10.40 -11.85 34.09
N ILE A 120 -10.73 -12.30 32.87
CA ILE A 120 -11.50 -11.51 31.90
C ILE A 120 -12.92 -11.25 32.43
N GLN A 121 -13.63 -12.29 32.89
CA GLN A 121 -14.99 -12.17 33.44
C GLN A 121 -15.07 -11.36 34.73
N SER A 122 -14.01 -11.38 35.55
CA SER A 122 -13.93 -10.57 36.78
C SER A 122 -13.43 -9.14 36.55
N GLY A 123 -13.20 -8.75 35.29
CA GLY A 123 -12.76 -7.40 34.91
C GLY A 123 -11.31 -7.07 35.28
N LYS A 124 -10.50 -8.06 35.66
CA LYS A 124 -9.06 -7.89 35.96
C LYS A 124 -8.19 -7.86 34.71
N LEU A 125 -8.73 -8.32 33.59
CA LEU A 125 -8.10 -8.36 32.27
C LEU A 125 -9.13 -7.87 31.25
N GLU A 126 -8.87 -6.73 30.62
CA GLU A 126 -9.73 -6.22 29.55
C GLU A 126 -9.44 -7.00 28.25
N ALA A 127 -10.46 -7.66 27.72
CA ALA A 127 -10.38 -8.38 26.45
C ALA A 127 -11.21 -7.65 25.40
N VAL A 128 -10.63 -7.40 24.24
CA VAL A 128 -11.32 -6.82 23.09
C VAL A 128 -11.67 -7.95 22.13
N GLU A 129 -12.97 -8.18 21.93
CA GLU A 129 -13.45 -9.15 20.94
C GLU A 129 -13.29 -8.55 19.53
N ARG A 130 -12.49 -9.19 18.68
CA ARG A 130 -12.34 -8.84 17.25
C ARG A 130 -12.58 -10.07 16.39
N GLU A 131 -13.39 -9.92 15.34
CA GLU A 131 -13.55 -10.95 14.31
C GLU A 131 -12.28 -11.01 13.45
N VAL A 132 -11.53 -12.11 13.54
CA VAL A 132 -10.34 -12.32 12.72
C VAL A 132 -10.74 -13.13 11.50
N MET A 133 -10.69 -12.51 10.31
CA MET A 133 -10.85 -13.22 9.05
C MET A 133 -9.63 -14.12 8.82
N ILE A 134 -9.78 -15.43 9.05
CA ILE A 134 -8.70 -16.39 8.80
C ILE A 134 -8.50 -16.47 7.27
N PRO A 135 -7.31 -16.11 6.73
CA PRO A 135 -7.04 -16.27 5.31
C PRO A 135 -7.12 -17.76 4.95
N THR A 136 -8.06 -18.12 4.07
CA THR A 136 -8.25 -19.50 3.64
C THR A 136 -7.14 -19.90 2.65
N LEU A 137 -6.21 -20.75 3.10
CA LEU A 137 -5.14 -21.27 2.25
C LEU A 137 -5.73 -22.25 1.21
N LYS A 138 -5.83 -21.81 -0.04
CA LYS A 138 -6.13 -22.69 -1.18
C LYS A 138 -4.83 -23.29 -1.71
N LYS A 139 -4.76 -24.63 -1.74
CA LYS A 139 -3.63 -25.34 -2.35
C LYS A 139 -3.81 -25.36 -3.86
N PHE A 140 -2.86 -24.80 -4.60
CA PHE A 140 -2.81 -24.87 -6.05
C PHE A 140 -1.76 -25.88 -6.48
N VAL A 141 -2.09 -26.70 -7.46
CA VAL A 141 -1.15 -27.64 -8.09
C VAL A 141 -0.59 -26.94 -9.33
N THR A 142 0.72 -26.88 -9.45
CA THR A 142 1.39 -26.30 -10.63
C THR A 142 1.25 -27.24 -11.84
N GLU A 143 1.23 -26.68 -13.04
CA GLU A 143 1.07 -27.43 -14.29
C GLU A 143 2.14 -28.52 -14.44
N GLU A 144 3.40 -28.23 -14.09
CA GLU A 144 4.49 -29.21 -14.10
C GLU A 144 4.25 -30.40 -13.15
N ALA A 145 3.69 -30.16 -11.97
CA ALA A 145 3.37 -31.22 -11.01
C ALA A 145 2.21 -32.09 -11.51
N LEU A 146 1.24 -31.47 -12.21
CA LEU A 146 0.12 -32.17 -12.83
C LEU A 146 0.56 -33.04 -14.01
N GLU A 147 1.48 -32.55 -14.84
CA GLU A 147 2.03 -33.29 -15.97
C GLU A 147 2.90 -34.47 -15.52
N LYS A 148 3.77 -34.28 -14.52
CA LYS A 148 4.55 -35.38 -13.91
C LYS A 148 3.63 -36.46 -13.33
N TYR A 149 2.54 -36.07 -12.68
CA TYR A 149 1.55 -37.03 -12.17
C TYR A 149 0.82 -37.79 -13.30
N LYS A 150 0.46 -37.11 -14.40
CA LYS A 150 -0.18 -37.75 -15.56
C LYS A 150 0.77 -38.72 -16.29
N ALA A 151 2.04 -38.34 -16.46
CA ALA A 151 3.06 -39.16 -17.09
C ALA A 151 3.32 -40.46 -16.30
N GLY A 152 3.30 -40.39 -14.97
CA GLY A 152 3.43 -41.56 -14.09
C GLY A 152 2.21 -42.49 -14.06
N ARG A 153 1.05 -42.04 -14.58
CA ARG A 153 -0.20 -42.84 -14.63
C ARG A 153 -0.45 -43.50 -15.99
N ALA A 154 0.34 -43.13 -17.00
CA ALA A 154 0.26 -43.66 -18.37
C ALA A 154 1.25 -44.81 -18.65
N SER A 155 1.92 -45.33 -17.61
CA SER A 155 2.74 -46.53 -17.64
C SER A 155 2.12 -47.64 -16.80
#